data_AF-A0A7C5X0M2-F1
#
_entry.id   AF-A0A7C5X0M2-F1
#
_cell.length_a   1.000
_cell.length_b   1.000
_cell.length_c   1.000
_cell.angle_alpha   90.00
_cell.angle_beta   90.00
_cell.angle_gamma   90.00
#
_symmetry.space_group_name_H-M   'P 1'
#
loop_
_entity.id
_entity.type
_entity.pdbx_description
1 polymer ?
#
loop_
_entity_poly.entity_id
_entity_poly.type
_entity_poly.pdbx_seq_one_letter_code
_entity_poly.pdbx_strand_id
1 'polypeptide(L)'
;MRRIVLSLLVSFGWLFAQRVEGVKIEGALYVPEDVIRGLIKVKEGMSYDPFAVREDIRRLYRTGFFESVEVYEEKSGDKVFLTYKVKDLPVIYKIEFRGNKKIKSDELERKIGIETEVGKIDVEELTKQFTSSPAIEEKVEVQRSLKLGRVLSQEEMETIKNRIIQAYEKEGYPNVQVSYELVPKKGASKLVYNIIEGEPEYVASVEIKGNKS
;
A
#
# COMPACT_ATOMS: atom_id res chain seq x y z
N MET A 1 58.54 54.90 6.50
CA MET A 1 57.67 54.12 5.59
C MET A 1 57.28 52.81 6.26
N ARG A 2 56.01 52.64 6.65
CA ARG A 2 55.49 51.42 7.29
C ARG A 2 54.87 50.52 6.22
N ARG A 3 55.36 49.29 6.09
CA ARG A 3 54.72 48.23 5.28
C ARG A 3 53.58 47.63 6.09
N ILE A 4 52.35 47.75 5.59
CA ILE A 4 51.17 47.08 6.15
C ILE A 4 50.99 45.79 5.34
N VAL A 5 51.14 44.65 6.01
CA VAL A 5 50.83 43.33 5.45
C VAL A 5 49.33 43.10 5.64
N LEU A 6 48.62 42.93 4.52
CA LEU A 6 47.18 42.66 4.48
C LEU A 6 46.98 41.16 4.73
N SER A 7 46.61 40.79 5.95
CA SER A 7 46.26 39.41 6.30
C SER A 7 44.88 39.07 5.74
N LEU A 8 44.86 38.34 4.62
CA LEU A 8 43.64 37.81 4.02
C LEU A 8 43.23 36.57 4.83
N LEU A 9 42.36 36.76 5.82
CA LEU A 9 41.65 35.68 6.50
C LEU A 9 40.67 35.08 5.49
N VAL A 10 41.14 34.10 4.71
CA VAL A 10 40.24 33.17 4.02
C VAL A 10 39.57 32.37 5.12
N SER A 11 38.39 32.82 5.53
CA SER A 11 37.46 32.02 6.32
C SER A 11 37.11 30.81 5.47
N PHE A 12 37.89 29.74 5.62
CA PHE A 12 37.60 28.43 5.08
C PHE A 12 36.34 27.98 5.81
N GLY A 13 35.17 28.26 5.24
CA GLY A 13 33.94 27.65 5.70
C GLY A 13 34.15 26.15 5.59
N TRP A 14 34.38 25.49 6.71
CA TRP A 14 34.36 24.04 6.77
C TRP A 14 32.98 23.62 6.28
N LEU A 15 32.90 23.20 5.01
CA LEU A 15 31.88 22.27 4.55
C LEU A 15 32.15 20.99 5.35
N PHE A 16 31.62 20.92 6.57
CA PHE A 16 31.47 19.64 7.22
C PHE A 16 30.49 18.86 6.37
N ALA A 17 31.01 17.85 5.68
CA ALA A 17 30.17 16.88 5.01
C ALA A 17 29.28 16.25 6.09
N GLN A 18 28.01 16.66 6.11
CA GLN A 18 27.05 16.14 7.07
C GLN A 18 26.90 14.63 6.84
N ARG A 19 26.77 13.86 7.91
CA ARG A 19 26.61 12.41 7.88
C ARG A 19 25.30 12.01 8.54
N VAL A 20 24.70 10.95 8.02
CA VAL A 20 23.48 10.38 8.58
C VAL A 20 23.84 9.65 9.88
N GLU A 21 23.36 10.14 11.01
CA GLU A 21 23.57 9.53 12.33
C GLU A 21 22.63 8.35 12.57
N GLY A 22 21.44 8.38 11.96
CA GLY A 22 20.48 7.32 12.11
C GLY A 22 19.27 7.52 11.23
N VAL A 23 18.55 6.42 11.00
CA VAL A 23 17.29 6.40 10.27
C VAL A 23 16.25 5.66 11.11
N LYS A 24 15.17 6.38 11.43
CA LYS A 24 14.00 5.87 12.13
C LYS A 24 12.80 5.85 11.20
N ILE A 25 11.98 4.82 11.31
CA ILE A 25 10.72 4.69 10.57
C ILE A 25 9.58 4.71 11.59
N GLU A 26 8.56 5.52 11.32
CA GLU A 26 7.38 5.69 12.19
C GLU A 26 6.10 5.63 11.38
N GLY A 27 5.02 5.13 12.00
CA GLY A 27 3.67 5.13 11.39
C GLY A 27 3.37 3.96 10.46
N ALA A 28 4.33 3.05 10.23
CA ALA A 28 4.10 1.80 9.52
C ALA A 28 3.26 0.83 10.37
N LEU A 29 2.09 0.44 9.88
CA LEU A 29 1.16 -0.47 10.55
C LEU A 29 1.08 -1.84 9.87
N TYR A 30 1.28 -1.90 8.56
CA TYR A 30 1.06 -3.08 7.72
C TYR A 30 2.33 -3.57 7.03
N VAL A 31 3.15 -2.65 6.51
CA VAL A 31 4.40 -2.93 5.83
C VAL A 31 5.50 -3.11 6.88
N PRO A 32 6.18 -4.28 6.94
CA PRO A 32 7.25 -4.49 7.90
C PRO A 32 8.38 -3.47 7.73
N GLU A 33 8.93 -3.01 8.85
CA GLU A 33 9.99 -2.01 8.85
C GLU A 33 11.22 -2.43 8.03
N ASP A 34 11.58 -3.71 8.05
CA ASP A 34 12.70 -4.26 7.28
C ASP A 34 12.52 -4.09 5.77
N VAL A 35 11.26 -4.18 5.29
CA VAL A 35 10.91 -3.96 3.88
C VAL A 35 11.09 -2.48 3.54
N ILE A 36 10.62 -1.58 4.41
CA ILE A 36 10.78 -0.14 4.23
C ILE A 36 12.27 0.23 4.21
N ARG A 37 13.07 -0.32 5.15
CA ARG A 37 14.54 -0.17 5.18
C ARG A 37 15.22 -0.70 3.93
N GLY A 38 14.71 -1.77 3.33
CA GLY A 38 15.22 -2.33 2.08
C GLY A 38 14.92 -1.45 0.85
N LEU A 39 13.82 -0.68 0.90
CA LEU A 39 13.43 0.20 -0.19
C LEU A 39 14.23 1.51 -0.20
N ILE A 40 14.54 2.07 0.98
CA ILE A 40 15.32 3.31 1.10
C ILE A 40 16.82 3.09 0.81
N LYS A 41 17.44 4.03 0.11
CA LYS A 41 18.88 4.02 -0.17
C LYS A 41 19.68 4.67 0.94
N VAL A 42 19.12 5.68 1.60
CA VAL A 42 19.82 6.38 2.69
C VAL A 42 19.93 5.46 3.90
N LYS A 43 21.16 5.35 4.42
CA LYS A 43 21.49 4.51 5.58
C LYS A 43 22.35 5.29 6.56
N GLU A 44 22.32 4.85 7.81
CA GLU A 44 23.22 5.30 8.85
C GLU A 44 24.70 5.21 8.40
N GLY A 45 25.49 6.23 8.73
CA GLY A 45 26.90 6.36 8.38
C GLY A 45 27.19 6.93 6.98
N MET A 46 26.18 7.04 6.10
CA MET A 46 26.34 7.64 4.77
C MET A 46 26.50 9.17 4.87
N SER A 47 27.14 9.76 3.85
CA SER A 47 27.07 11.22 3.66
C SER A 47 25.61 11.63 3.43
N TYR A 48 25.15 12.65 4.16
CA TYR A 48 23.81 13.17 4.02
C TYR A 48 23.68 13.89 2.67
N ASP A 49 22.72 13.45 1.88
CA ASP A 49 22.37 14.02 0.58
C ASP A 49 20.84 14.24 0.51
N PRO A 50 20.36 15.50 0.48
CA PRO A 50 18.94 15.81 0.33
C PRO A 50 18.32 15.26 -0.97
N PHE A 51 19.12 15.04 -2.03
CA PHE A 51 18.64 14.44 -3.27
C PHE A 51 18.36 12.94 -3.09
N ALA A 52 19.21 12.23 -2.35
CA ALA A 52 18.98 10.83 -2.00
C ALA A 52 17.71 10.66 -1.16
N VAL A 53 17.47 11.53 -0.17
CA VAL A 53 16.23 11.52 0.63
C VAL A 53 14.99 11.72 -0.26
N ARG A 54 15.04 12.68 -1.19
CA ARG A 54 13.93 12.90 -2.15
C ARG A 54 13.72 11.74 -3.13
N GLU A 55 14.77 11.01 -3.49
CA GLU A 55 14.63 9.80 -4.30
C GLU A 55 13.98 8.67 -3.49
N ASP A 56 14.34 8.51 -2.21
CA ASP A 56 13.71 7.55 -1.32
C ASP A 56 12.21 7.80 -1.17
N ILE A 57 11.81 9.06 -0.93
CA ILE A 57 10.39 9.44 -0.87
C ILE A 57 9.67 9.03 -2.17
N ARG A 58 10.21 9.41 -3.34
CA ARG A 58 9.62 9.06 -4.64
C ARG A 58 9.55 7.55 -4.86
N ARG A 59 10.57 6.81 -4.43
CA ARG A 59 10.63 5.36 -4.53
C ARG A 59 9.56 4.71 -3.66
N LEU A 60 9.41 5.14 -2.42
CA LEU A 60 8.36 4.65 -1.52
C LEU A 60 6.97 4.90 -2.12
N TYR A 61 6.68 6.11 -2.60
CA TYR A 61 5.40 6.38 -3.30
C TYR A 61 5.17 5.50 -4.52
N ARG A 62 6.22 5.25 -5.33
CA ARG A 62 6.13 4.41 -6.53
C ARG A 62 5.82 2.93 -6.26
N THR A 63 5.93 2.48 -5.01
CA THR A 63 5.50 1.13 -4.62
C THR A 63 3.97 1.01 -4.56
N GLY A 64 3.27 2.12 -4.33
CA GLY A 64 1.83 2.14 -4.05
C GLY A 64 1.48 1.67 -2.64
N PHE A 65 2.45 1.31 -1.80
CA PHE A 65 2.19 0.80 -0.44
C PHE A 65 1.87 1.89 0.58
N PHE A 66 2.08 3.16 0.23
CA PHE A 66 1.97 4.27 1.17
C PHE A 66 1.01 5.32 0.65
N GLU A 67 0.08 5.73 1.51
CA GLU A 67 -0.80 6.89 1.31
C GLU A 67 -0.01 8.19 1.47
N SER A 68 0.86 8.26 2.47
CA SER A 68 1.77 9.39 2.67
C SER A 68 3.15 8.95 3.14
N VAL A 69 4.17 9.72 2.73
CA VAL A 69 5.56 9.56 3.12
C VAL A 69 6.13 10.95 3.37
N GLU A 70 6.50 11.20 4.62
CA GLU A 70 7.15 12.44 5.07
C GLU A 70 8.49 12.10 5.69
N VAL A 71 9.48 12.98 5.54
CA VAL A 71 10.79 12.81 6.16
C VAL A 71 11.11 14.05 6.97
N TYR A 72 11.39 13.85 8.25
CA TYR A 72 11.83 14.88 9.18
C TYR A 72 13.34 14.75 9.39
N GLU A 73 14.01 15.89 9.44
CA GLU A 73 15.46 15.95 9.61
C GLU A 73 15.80 16.67 10.91
N GLU A 74 16.60 16.03 11.75
CA GLU A 74 17.15 16.64 12.96
C GLU A 74 18.66 16.79 12.80
N LYS A 75 19.14 18.04 12.76
CA LYS A 75 20.56 18.35 12.50
C LYS A 75 21.26 18.73 13.80
N SER A 76 22.36 18.04 14.11
CA SER A 76 23.20 18.29 15.27
C SER A 76 24.67 18.32 14.85
N GLY A 77 25.23 19.52 14.66
CA GLY A 77 26.59 19.68 14.15
C GLY A 77 26.75 19.13 12.72
N ASP A 78 27.65 18.16 12.56
CA ASP A 78 27.90 17.44 11.31
C ASP A 78 27.02 16.19 11.14
N LYS A 79 26.06 15.97 12.04
CA LYS A 79 25.18 14.81 12.04
C LYS A 79 23.75 15.17 11.68
N VAL A 80 23.09 14.27 10.96
CA VAL A 80 21.69 14.37 10.57
C VAL A 80 20.97 13.08 10.94
N PHE A 81 19.94 13.18 11.77
CA PHE A 81 19.04 12.07 12.05
C PHE A 81 17.79 12.21 11.18
N LEU A 82 17.38 11.11 10.54
CA LEU A 82 16.24 11.10 9.62
C LEU A 82 15.09 10.27 10.19
N THR A 83 13.90 10.86 10.27
CA THR A 83 12.69 10.17 10.66
C THR A 83 11.74 10.10 9.48
N TYR A 84 11.56 8.90 8.92
CA TYR A 84 10.60 8.61 7.87
C TYR A 84 9.26 8.31 8.52
N LYS A 85 8.34 9.26 8.43
CA LYS A 85 6.98 9.12 8.91
C LYS A 85 6.10 8.68 7.73
N VAL A 86 5.57 7.46 7.81
CA VAL A 86 4.77 6.87 6.74
C VAL A 86 3.35 6.60 7.21
N LYS A 87 2.41 6.66 6.29
CA LYS A 87 1.07 6.11 6.44
C LYS A 87 0.89 5.04 5.38
N ASP A 88 0.97 3.78 5.78
CA ASP A 88 0.92 2.66 4.86
C ASP A 88 -0.49 2.12 4.65
N LEU A 89 -0.68 1.49 3.49
CA LEU A 89 -1.90 0.82 3.07
C LEU A 89 -1.76 -0.68 3.29
N PRO A 90 -2.85 -1.38 3.65
CA PRO A 90 -2.80 -2.82 3.85
C PRO A 90 -2.56 -3.53 2.52
N VAL A 91 -1.50 -4.34 2.49
CA VAL A 91 -1.17 -5.19 1.35
C VAL A 91 -1.99 -6.48 1.44
N ILE A 92 -2.98 -6.67 0.57
CA ILE A 92 -3.90 -7.80 0.62
C ILE A 92 -3.43 -8.93 -0.29
N TYR A 93 -2.94 -10.02 0.30
CA TYR A 93 -2.49 -11.21 -0.45
C TYR A 93 -3.60 -12.22 -0.76
N LYS A 94 -4.67 -12.19 0.03
CA LYS A 94 -5.81 -13.08 -0.12
C LYS A 94 -7.08 -12.44 0.40
N ILE A 95 -8.17 -12.67 -0.32
CA ILE A 95 -9.52 -12.36 0.14
C ILE A 95 -10.22 -13.67 0.52
N GLU A 96 -10.91 -13.67 1.65
CA GLU A 96 -11.66 -14.81 2.15
C GLU A 96 -13.08 -14.35 2.52
N PHE A 97 -14.08 -15.15 2.15
CA PHE A 97 -15.46 -14.95 2.59
C PHE A 97 -15.79 -15.94 3.68
N ARG A 98 -16.48 -15.47 4.72
CA ARG A 98 -16.96 -16.28 5.84
C ARG A 98 -18.44 -16.00 6.05
N GLY A 99 -19.18 -17.04 6.43
CA GLY A 99 -20.62 -16.95 6.68
C GLY A 99 -21.50 -17.00 5.43
N ASN A 100 -20.89 -17.03 4.24
CA ASN A 100 -21.58 -17.27 2.98
C ASN A 100 -21.98 -18.76 2.85
N LYS A 101 -23.24 -19.05 3.12
CA LYS A 101 -23.83 -20.40 3.02
C LYS A 101 -24.68 -20.56 1.75
N LYS A 102 -25.32 -19.48 1.30
CA LYS A 102 -26.24 -19.47 0.15
C LYS A 102 -25.50 -19.24 -1.15
N ILE A 103 -24.61 -18.24 -1.18
CA ILE A 103 -23.74 -17.98 -2.33
C ILE A 103 -22.36 -18.56 -2.03
N LYS A 104 -21.93 -19.55 -2.82
CA LYS A 104 -20.58 -20.12 -2.67
C LYS A 104 -19.51 -19.08 -2.99
N SER A 105 -18.34 -19.19 -2.36
CA SER A 105 -17.25 -18.22 -2.50
C SER A 105 -16.90 -17.95 -3.97
N ASP A 106 -16.61 -18.98 -4.75
CA ASP A 106 -16.28 -18.85 -6.19
C ASP A 106 -17.38 -18.17 -7.02
N GLU A 107 -18.64 -18.34 -6.62
CA GLU A 107 -19.76 -17.68 -7.28
C GLU A 107 -19.85 -16.21 -6.89
N LEU A 108 -19.65 -15.91 -5.61
CA LEU A 108 -19.62 -14.54 -5.10
C LEU A 108 -18.50 -13.74 -5.76
N GLU A 109 -17.32 -14.34 -5.94
CA GLU A 109 -16.18 -13.77 -6.65
C GLU A 109 -16.52 -13.33 -8.08
N ARG A 110 -17.17 -14.23 -8.82
CA ARG A 110 -17.64 -13.94 -10.19
C ARG A 110 -18.69 -12.83 -10.21
N LYS A 111 -19.62 -12.82 -9.26
CA LYS A 111 -20.69 -11.81 -9.18
C LYS A 111 -20.15 -10.41 -8.88
N ILE A 112 -19.15 -10.29 -8.00
CA ILE A 112 -18.57 -8.99 -7.60
C ILE A 112 -17.38 -8.56 -8.48
N GLY A 113 -16.90 -9.46 -9.35
CA GLY A 113 -15.84 -9.21 -10.31
C GLY A 113 -14.49 -8.97 -9.66
N ILE A 114 -14.12 -9.79 -8.67
CA ILE A 114 -12.79 -9.74 -8.04
C ILE A 114 -12.08 -11.08 -8.12
N GLU A 115 -10.76 -11.02 -8.27
CA GLU A 115 -9.86 -12.17 -8.10
C GLU A 115 -9.38 -12.22 -6.64
N THR A 116 -9.65 -13.32 -5.94
CA THR A 116 -9.37 -13.48 -4.50
C THR A 116 -8.00 -14.10 -4.21
N GLU A 117 -7.42 -14.76 -5.22
CA GLU A 117 -6.03 -15.19 -5.24
C GLU A 117 -5.19 -14.20 -6.05
N VAL A 118 -4.58 -13.22 -5.36
CA VAL A 118 -3.62 -12.30 -6.01
C VAL A 118 -2.33 -13.02 -6.48
N GLY A 119 -2.23 -14.33 -6.22
CA GLY A 119 -1.06 -15.16 -6.51
C GLY A 119 -1.11 -15.97 -7.81
N LYS A 120 -2.11 -15.80 -8.68
CA LYS A 120 -2.12 -16.40 -10.03
C LYS A 120 -2.20 -15.36 -11.14
N ILE A 121 -1.58 -14.20 -10.94
CA ILE A 121 -1.17 -13.41 -12.09
C ILE A 121 0.02 -14.16 -12.68
N ASP A 122 -0.18 -14.88 -13.78
CA ASP A 122 0.92 -15.34 -14.64
C ASP A 122 1.61 -14.07 -15.17
N VAL A 123 2.55 -13.54 -14.38
CA VAL A 123 3.41 -12.42 -14.77
C VAL A 123 4.11 -12.76 -16.08
N GLU A 124 4.31 -14.04 -16.36
CA GLU A 124 4.83 -14.60 -17.61
C GLU A 124 3.93 -14.32 -18.82
N GLU A 125 2.61 -14.19 -18.64
CA GLU A 125 1.67 -13.79 -19.70
C GLU A 125 1.68 -12.27 -19.94
N LEU A 126 1.80 -11.47 -18.86
CA LEU A 126 1.91 -10.01 -18.94
C LEU A 126 3.26 -9.53 -19.45
N THR A 127 4.35 -10.26 -19.20
CA THR A 127 5.73 -9.87 -19.60
C THR A 127 6.13 -10.35 -20.98
N LYS A 128 5.39 -11.28 -21.61
CA LYS A 128 5.61 -11.70 -23.01
C LYS A 128 5.60 -10.52 -24.00
N GLN A 129 4.91 -9.42 -23.68
CA GLN A 129 4.78 -8.27 -24.56
C GLN A 129 5.76 -7.11 -24.28
N PHE A 130 6.46 -7.11 -23.13
CA PHE A 130 7.35 -6.03 -22.75
C PHE A 130 8.79 -6.52 -22.73
N THR A 131 9.47 -6.40 -23.88
CA THR A 131 10.89 -6.69 -24.00
C THR A 131 11.73 -5.71 -23.17
N SER A 132 12.37 -6.28 -22.14
CA SER A 132 13.73 -5.98 -21.67
C SER A 132 14.13 -4.51 -21.50
N SER A 133 13.79 -3.93 -20.36
CA SER A 133 14.60 -2.85 -19.78
C SER A 133 15.06 -3.27 -18.38
N PRO A 134 16.36 -3.12 -18.04
CA PRO A 134 16.90 -3.49 -16.72
C PRO A 134 16.14 -2.85 -15.55
N ALA A 135 15.58 -1.65 -15.75
CA ALA A 135 14.78 -0.95 -14.75
C ALA A 135 13.38 -1.56 -14.53
N ILE A 136 12.81 -2.22 -15.55
CA ILE A 136 11.55 -2.96 -15.43
C ILE A 136 11.83 -4.28 -14.71
N GLU A 137 12.93 -4.94 -15.06
CA GLU A 137 13.38 -6.20 -14.44
C GLU A 137 13.68 -6.02 -12.95
N GLU A 138 14.40 -4.96 -12.55
CA GLU A 138 14.67 -4.62 -11.15
C GLU A 138 13.37 -4.34 -10.37
N LYS A 139 12.43 -3.59 -10.95
CA LYS A 139 11.15 -3.28 -10.30
C LYS A 139 10.25 -4.53 -10.18
N VAL A 140 10.28 -5.40 -11.19
CA VAL A 140 9.57 -6.68 -11.22
C VAL A 140 10.19 -7.68 -10.24
N GLU A 141 11.51 -7.70 -10.08
CA GLU A 141 12.21 -8.61 -9.16
C GLU A 141 12.07 -8.21 -7.68
N VAL A 142 12.04 -6.90 -7.39
CA VAL A 142 11.66 -6.39 -6.05
C VAL A 142 10.21 -6.79 -5.71
N GLN A 143 9.28 -6.75 -6.66
CA GLN A 143 7.91 -7.24 -6.44
C GLN A 143 7.82 -8.77 -6.33
N ARG A 144 8.61 -9.52 -7.13
CA ARG A 144 8.70 -11.00 -7.09
C ARG A 144 9.27 -11.52 -5.78
N SER A 145 10.32 -10.90 -5.24
CA SER A 145 10.97 -11.32 -3.98
C SER A 145 10.11 -11.07 -2.75
N LEU A 146 9.23 -10.07 -2.79
CA LEU A 146 8.39 -9.69 -1.66
C LEU A 146 7.13 -10.57 -1.49
N LYS A 147 6.66 -11.31 -2.50
CA LYS A 147 5.39 -12.12 -2.44
C LYS A 147 4.20 -11.34 -1.83
N LEU A 148 4.22 -10.03 -1.96
CA LEU A 148 3.25 -9.12 -1.38
C LEU A 148 2.05 -9.04 -2.35
N GLY A 149 0.84 -9.12 -1.81
CA GLY A 149 -0.41 -9.06 -2.57
C GLY A 149 -0.71 -7.69 -3.18
N ARG A 150 -1.97 -7.47 -3.55
CA ARG A 150 -2.43 -6.17 -4.07
C ARG A 150 -2.65 -5.21 -2.92
N VAL A 151 -2.22 -3.96 -3.06
CA VAL A 151 -2.62 -2.92 -2.12
C VAL A 151 -4.11 -2.67 -2.29
N LEU A 152 -4.87 -2.68 -1.20
CA LEU A 152 -6.25 -2.22 -1.23
C LEU A 152 -6.40 -0.99 -0.34
N SER A 153 -6.90 0.08 -0.95
CA SER A 153 -7.35 1.25 -0.21
C SER A 153 -8.61 0.93 0.60
N GLN A 154 -8.89 1.77 1.59
CA GLN A 154 -10.13 1.66 2.37
C GLN A 154 -11.38 1.79 1.49
N GLU A 155 -11.33 2.68 0.49
CA GLU A 155 -12.41 2.88 -0.47
C GLU A 155 -12.69 1.63 -1.31
N GLU A 156 -11.65 0.92 -1.76
CA GLU A 156 -11.82 -0.33 -2.49
C GLU A 156 -12.41 -1.43 -1.60
N MET A 157 -12.02 -1.51 -0.32
CA MET A 157 -12.60 -2.47 0.62
C MET A 157 -14.09 -2.21 0.85
N GLU A 158 -14.48 -0.94 1.04
CA GLU A 158 -15.91 -0.57 1.13
C GLU A 158 -16.66 -0.82 -0.17
N THR A 159 -16.03 -0.57 -1.33
CA THR A 159 -16.63 -0.86 -2.63
C THR A 159 -16.91 -2.35 -2.80
N ILE A 160 -15.96 -3.21 -2.42
CA ILE A 160 -16.13 -4.66 -2.46
C ILE A 160 -17.25 -5.09 -1.49
N LYS A 161 -17.25 -4.57 -0.26
CA LYS A 161 -18.33 -4.81 0.71
C LYS A 161 -19.70 -4.47 0.14
N ASN A 162 -19.84 -3.30 -0.49
CA ASN A 162 -21.09 -2.88 -1.11
C ASN A 162 -21.49 -3.78 -2.29
N ARG A 163 -20.53 -4.24 -3.09
CA ARG A 163 -20.81 -5.23 -4.15
C ARG A 163 -21.29 -6.57 -3.60
N ILE A 164 -20.74 -7.02 -2.47
CA ILE A 164 -21.20 -8.25 -1.79
C ILE A 164 -22.66 -8.05 -1.34
N ILE A 165 -22.96 -6.93 -0.66
CA ILE A 165 -24.33 -6.61 -0.22
C ILE A 165 -25.29 -6.64 -1.42
N GLN A 166 -24.97 -5.93 -2.50
CA GLN A 166 -25.80 -5.89 -3.71
C GLN A 166 -25.97 -7.28 -4.37
N ALA A 167 -24.95 -8.15 -4.29
CA ALA A 167 -25.06 -9.50 -4.81
C ALA A 167 -26.08 -10.33 -4.02
N TYR A 168 -26.11 -10.18 -2.68
CA TYR A 168 -27.07 -10.86 -1.81
C TYR A 168 -28.49 -10.27 -1.92
N GLU A 169 -28.62 -8.94 -2.01
CA GLU A 169 -29.91 -8.27 -2.23
C GLU A 169 -30.61 -8.77 -3.50
N LYS A 170 -29.84 -8.94 -4.59
CA LYS A 170 -30.35 -9.48 -5.86
C LYS A 170 -30.80 -10.94 -5.77
N GLU A 171 -30.24 -11.71 -4.84
CA GLU A 171 -30.65 -13.09 -4.56
C GLU A 171 -31.81 -13.18 -3.55
N GLY A 172 -32.37 -12.04 -3.14
CA GLY A 172 -33.51 -11.97 -2.21
C GLY A 172 -33.13 -11.90 -0.74
N TYR A 173 -31.88 -11.52 -0.41
CA TYR A 173 -31.41 -11.33 0.97
C TYR A 173 -31.20 -9.83 1.28
N PRO A 174 -32.27 -9.03 1.47
CA PRO A 174 -32.15 -7.58 1.65
C PRO A 174 -31.55 -7.17 2.99
N ASN A 175 -31.60 -8.03 4.00
CA ASN A 175 -31.11 -7.77 5.35
C ASN A 175 -29.69 -8.29 5.60
N VAL A 176 -28.93 -8.53 4.52
CA VAL A 176 -27.55 -9.00 4.60
C VAL A 176 -26.66 -7.97 5.32
N GLN A 177 -25.83 -8.45 6.24
CA GLN A 177 -24.82 -7.62 6.91
C GLN A 177 -23.44 -8.14 6.55
N VAL A 178 -22.56 -7.23 6.13
CA VAL A 178 -21.19 -7.57 5.75
C VAL A 178 -20.23 -6.69 6.53
N SER A 179 -19.35 -7.31 7.31
CA SER A 179 -18.21 -6.67 7.94
C SER A 179 -16.91 -7.24 7.38
N TYR A 180 -15.78 -6.56 7.61
CA TYR A 180 -14.48 -7.09 7.22
C TYR A 180 -13.45 -6.88 8.32
N GLU A 181 -12.46 -7.77 8.33
CA GLU A 181 -11.30 -7.68 9.21
C GLU A 181 -10.01 -7.99 8.43
N LEU A 182 -8.92 -7.35 8.86
CA LEU A 182 -7.59 -7.60 8.34
C LEU A 182 -6.85 -8.53 9.29
N VAL A 183 -6.43 -9.70 8.78
CA VAL A 183 -5.63 -10.66 9.53
C VAL A 183 -4.18 -10.59 9.04
N PRO A 184 -3.25 -9.98 9.80
CA PRO A 184 -1.87 -9.83 9.38
C PRO A 184 -1.16 -11.21 9.29
N LYS A 185 -0.34 -11.39 8.25
CA LYS A 185 0.47 -12.58 8.01
C LYS A 185 1.75 -12.24 7.24
N LYS A 186 2.90 -12.33 7.91
CA LYS A 186 4.25 -12.18 7.29
C LYS A 186 4.41 -10.93 6.41
N GLY A 187 3.90 -9.78 6.85
CA GLY A 187 4.04 -8.50 6.12
C GLY A 187 3.00 -8.25 5.01
N ALA A 188 2.04 -9.15 4.85
CA ALA A 188 0.82 -8.90 4.10
C ALA A 188 -0.40 -9.23 4.97
N SER A 189 -1.55 -8.67 4.65
CA SER A 189 -2.80 -8.92 5.34
C SER A 189 -3.71 -9.83 4.51
N LYS A 190 -4.42 -10.73 5.18
CA LYS A 190 -5.56 -11.42 4.60
C LYS A 190 -6.80 -10.61 4.91
N LEU A 191 -7.58 -10.25 3.89
CA LEU A 191 -8.84 -9.56 4.05
C LEU A 191 -9.96 -10.59 4.18
N VAL A 192 -10.66 -10.58 5.30
CA VAL A 192 -11.74 -11.52 5.59
C VAL A 192 -13.05 -10.75 5.64
N TYR A 193 -13.96 -11.05 4.73
CA TYR A 193 -15.34 -10.55 4.78
C TYR A 193 -16.21 -11.53 5.56
N ASN A 194 -16.80 -11.06 6.66
CA ASN A 194 -17.77 -11.79 7.45
C ASN A 194 -19.18 -11.40 7.00
N ILE A 195 -19.93 -12.36 6.49
CA ILE A 195 -21.25 -12.19 5.89
C ILE A 195 -22.29 -12.84 6.80
N ILE A 196 -23.30 -12.07 7.17
CA ILE A 196 -24.49 -12.52 7.87
C ILE A 196 -25.65 -12.33 6.90
N GLU A 197 -26.11 -13.42 6.29
CA GLU A 197 -27.04 -13.39 5.14
C GLU A 197 -28.44 -12.88 5.51
N GLY A 198 -28.88 -13.12 6.75
CA GLY A 198 -30.27 -12.87 7.16
C GLY A 198 -31.25 -13.86 6.53
N GLU A 199 -32.53 -13.56 6.66
CA GLU A 199 -33.61 -14.35 6.05
C GLU A 199 -33.94 -13.83 4.65
N PRO A 200 -34.31 -14.72 3.71
CA PRO A 200 -34.75 -14.29 2.38
C PRO A 200 -36.13 -13.63 2.46
N GLU A 201 -36.33 -12.58 1.67
CA GLU A 201 -37.62 -11.93 1.50
C GLU A 201 -38.20 -12.24 0.12
N TYR A 202 -39.52 -12.45 0.09
CA TYR A 202 -40.27 -12.73 -1.13
C TYR A 202 -41.35 -11.68 -1.33
N VAL A 203 -41.61 -11.33 -2.60
CA VAL A 203 -42.73 -10.46 -2.95
C VAL A 203 -44.04 -11.19 -2.65
N ALA A 204 -44.79 -10.72 -1.65
CA ALA A 204 -46.05 -11.34 -1.23
C ALA A 204 -47.18 -11.10 -2.24
N SER A 205 -47.23 -9.92 -2.86
CA SER A 205 -48.25 -9.57 -3.86
C SER A 205 -47.79 -8.40 -4.72
N VAL A 206 -48.11 -8.43 -6.02
CA VAL A 206 -47.95 -7.30 -6.94
C VAL A 206 -49.34 -6.76 -7.27
N GLU A 207 -49.64 -5.54 -6.83
CA GLU A 207 -50.87 -4.85 -7.18
C GLU A 207 -50.61 -3.87 -8.34
N ILE A 208 -51.15 -4.16 -9.52
CA ILE A 208 -51.03 -3.27 -10.69
C ILE A 208 -52.29 -2.40 -10.77
N LYS A 209 -52.16 -1.11 -10.42
CA LYS A 209 -53.22 -0.12 -10.57
C LYS A 209 -53.03 0.67 -11.86
N GLY A 210 -54.05 0.69 -12.72
CA GLY A 210 -54.15 1.66 -13.82
C GLY A 210 -53.90 1.17 -15.25
N ASN A 211 -54.07 -0.11 -15.58
CA ASN A 211 -54.11 -0.52 -16.99
C ASN A 211 -55.51 -0.24 -17.58
N LYS A 212 -55.80 1.02 -17.91
CA LYS A 212 -56.97 1.39 -18.70
C LYS A 212 -56.50 1.71 -20.13
N SER A 213 -56.96 0.88 -21.07
CA SER A 213 -56.75 1.04 -22.51
C SER A 213 -57.52 2.22 -23.08
#